data_AF-A0A962TFW3-F1
#
_entry.id   AF-A0A962TFW3-F1
#
_cell.length_a   1.000
_cell.length_b   1.000
_cell.length_c   1.000
_cell.angle_alpha   90.00
_cell.angle_beta   90.00
_cell.angle_gamma   90.00
#
_symmetry.space_group_name_H-M   'P 1'
#
loop_
_entity.id
_entity.type
_entity.pdbx_description
1 polymer ?
#
loop_
_entity_poly.entity_id
_entity_poly.type
_entity_poly.pdbx_seq_one_letter_code
_entity_poly.pdbx_strand_id
1 'polypeptide(L)'
;MISRFFIDRPIFAAVISIIITLAGLVAMRALPIAQFPEITPPLLQVATSYPGANSVTTANTVAAPVEQQINGVDDMIYMQSNNSASGDMSLSIYFKIGT
;
A
#
# COMPACT_ATOMS: atom_id res chain seq x y z
N MET A 1 -26.88 -1.79 37.63
CA MET A 1 -26.93 -0.41 38.14
C MET A 1 -26.82 0.66 37.04
N ILE A 2 -25.99 0.47 35.99
CA ILE A 2 -25.86 1.44 34.88
C ILE A 2 -27.19 1.71 34.14
N SER A 3 -28.00 0.67 33.90
CA SER A 3 -29.23 0.79 33.09
C SER A 3 -30.34 1.61 33.77
N ARG A 4 -30.38 1.63 35.11
CA ARG A 4 -31.37 2.41 35.86
C ARG A 4 -31.20 3.92 35.62
N PHE A 5 -29.96 4.39 35.51
CA PHE A 5 -29.64 5.80 35.21
C PHE A 5 -30.20 6.28 33.86
N PHE A 6 -30.12 5.43 32.82
CA PHE A 6 -30.67 5.75 31.49
C PHE A 6 -32.20 5.64 31.43
N ILE A 7 -32.81 4.77 32.25
CA ILE A 7 -34.27 4.63 32.37
C ILE A 7 -34.86 5.84 33.10
N ASP A 8 -34.24 6.28 34.18
CA ASP A 8 -34.72 7.42 34.98
C ASP A 8 -34.49 8.77 34.27
N ARG A 9 -33.58 8.82 33.28
CA ARG A 9 -33.28 10.02 32.46
C ARG A 9 -33.44 9.75 30.96
N PRO A 10 -34.68 9.59 30.46
CA PRO A 10 -34.93 9.20 29.07
C PRO A 10 -34.44 10.24 28.06
N ILE A 11 -34.47 11.54 28.41
CA ILE A 11 -33.95 12.61 27.54
C ILE A 11 -32.44 12.47 27.34
N PHE A 12 -31.70 12.14 28.41
CA PHE A 12 -30.25 11.96 28.32
C PHE A 12 -29.87 10.75 27.45
N ALA A 13 -30.60 9.65 27.59
CA ALA A 13 -30.44 8.47 26.74
C ALA A 13 -30.72 8.79 25.25
N ALA A 14 -31.79 9.56 24.98
CA ALA A 14 -32.14 9.98 23.62
C ALA A 14 -31.06 10.87 22.99
N VAL A 15 -30.49 11.83 23.74
CA VAL A 15 -29.42 12.71 23.25
C VAL A 15 -28.17 11.90 22.86
N ILE A 16 -27.76 10.93 23.67
CA ILE A 16 -26.60 10.07 23.34
C ILE A 16 -26.88 9.25 22.08
N SER A 17 -28.09 8.70 21.94
CA SER A 17 -28.49 7.97 20.73
C SER A 17 -28.44 8.86 19.47
N ILE A 18 -28.89 10.10 19.58
CA ILE A 18 -28.82 11.09 18.48
C ILE A 18 -27.37 11.42 18.13
N ILE A 19 -26.50 11.59 19.12
CA ILE A 19 -25.07 11.87 18.87
C ILE A 19 -24.40 10.70 18.15
N ILE A 20 -24.65 9.46 18.59
CA ILE A 20 -24.07 8.25 17.96
C ILE A 20 -24.56 8.10 16.52
N THR A 21 -25.86 8.31 16.28
CA THR A 21 -26.43 8.20 14.92
C THR A 21 -25.91 9.30 13.98
N LEU A 22 -25.79 10.54 14.46
CA LEU A 22 -25.19 11.64 13.69
C LEU A 22 -23.70 11.39 13.41
N ALA A 23 -22.92 10.95 14.40
CA ALA A 23 -21.51 10.61 14.21
C ALA A 23 -21.34 9.48 13.18
N GLY A 24 -22.18 8.45 13.23
CA GLY A 24 -22.21 7.38 12.23
C GLY A 24 -22.54 7.91 10.82
N LEU A 25 -23.51 8.83 10.71
CA LEU A 25 -23.90 9.41 9.42
C LEU A 25 -22.79 10.25 8.78
N VAL A 26 -22.04 11.00 9.60
CA VAL A 26 -20.84 11.73 9.16
C VAL A 26 -19.73 10.74 8.76
N ALA A 27 -19.47 9.70 9.55
CA ALA A 27 -18.46 8.70 9.25
C ALA A 27 -18.74 7.98 7.91
N MET A 28 -20.00 7.61 7.63
CA MET A 28 -20.39 7.00 6.35
C MET A 28 -20.01 7.86 5.13
N ARG A 29 -20.02 9.20 5.26
CA ARG A 29 -19.63 10.11 4.19
C ARG A 29 -18.10 10.25 4.07
N ALA A 30 -17.37 10.04 5.16
CA ALA A 30 -15.92 10.21 5.23
C ALA A 30 -15.14 8.92 4.95
N LEU A 31 -15.76 7.76 5.13
CA LEU A 31 -15.13 6.46 4.91
C LEU A 31 -14.88 6.22 3.40
N PRO A 32 -13.64 5.93 2.99
CA PRO A 32 -13.34 5.60 1.61
C PRO A 32 -13.97 4.26 1.25
N ILE A 33 -14.53 4.19 0.04
CA ILE A 33 -15.13 2.96 -0.51
C ILE A 33 -14.07 2.28 -1.37
N ALA A 34 -13.58 1.12 -0.92
CA ALA A 34 -12.65 0.28 -1.67
C ALA A 34 -13.27 -1.12 -1.89
N GLN A 35 -13.05 -1.72 -3.06
CA GLN A 35 -13.58 -3.05 -3.40
C GLN A 35 -12.89 -4.17 -2.61
N PHE A 36 -11.59 -3.99 -2.35
CA PHE A 36 -10.77 -4.84 -1.51
C PHE A 36 -9.93 -3.96 -0.59
N PRO A 37 -9.57 -4.43 0.62
CA PRO A 37 -8.51 -3.79 1.40
C PRO A 37 -7.18 -3.90 0.63
N GLU A 38 -6.17 -3.13 1.05
CA GLU A 38 -4.83 -3.21 0.48
C GLU A 38 -4.18 -4.58 0.79
N ILE A 39 -4.46 -5.56 -0.07
CA ILE A 39 -3.92 -6.93 0.01
C ILE A 39 -2.77 -7.15 -0.96
N THR A 40 -2.54 -6.21 -1.87
CA THR A 40 -1.45 -6.28 -2.84
C THR A 40 -0.19 -5.64 -2.26
N PRO A 41 0.95 -6.36 -2.29
CA PRO A 41 2.26 -5.77 -1.98
C PRO A 41 2.50 -4.49 -2.79
N PRO A 42 2.93 -3.38 -2.16
CA PRO A 42 3.35 -2.19 -2.89
C PRO A 42 4.50 -2.54 -3.84
N LEU A 43 4.48 -1.98 -5.05
CA LEU A 43 5.46 -2.26 -6.10
C LEU A 43 6.19 -0.96 -6.46
N LEU A 44 7.52 -1.01 -6.49
CA LEU A 44 8.36 0.05 -7.03
C LEU A 44 9.03 -0.45 -8.31
N GLN A 45 8.81 0.26 -9.41
CA GLN A 45 9.38 -0.09 -10.71
C GLN A 45 10.50 0.87 -11.06
N VAL A 46 11.70 0.34 -11.30
CA VAL A 46 12.85 1.07 -11.81
C VAL A 46 13.03 0.70 -13.27
N ALA A 47 12.76 1.66 -14.16
CA ALA A 47 12.99 1.52 -15.59
C ALA A 47 14.29 2.23 -15.99
N THR A 48 15.15 1.52 -16.73
CA THR A 48 16.37 2.07 -17.32
C THR A 48 16.49 1.58 -18.76
N SER A 49 17.20 2.33 -19.60
CA SER A 49 17.43 1.97 -20.99
C SER A 49 18.90 2.08 -21.31
N TYR A 50 19.45 1.04 -21.92
CA TYR A 50 20.82 0.99 -22.43
C TYR A 50 20.80 0.58 -23.92
N PRO A 51 20.52 1.53 -24.83
CA PRO A 51 20.35 1.23 -26.25
C PRO A 51 21.60 0.61 -26.86
N GLY A 52 21.42 -0.50 -27.60
CA GLY A 52 22.52 -1.21 -28.28
C GLY A 52 23.23 -2.25 -27.42
N ALA A 53 22.86 -2.43 -26.15
CA ALA A 53 23.32 -3.52 -25.30
C ALA A 53 22.43 -4.76 -25.47
N ASN A 54 23.03 -5.96 -25.39
CA ASN A 54 22.28 -7.21 -25.33
C ASN A 54 21.72 -7.43 -23.91
N SER A 55 20.69 -8.28 -23.78
CA SER A 55 20.01 -8.52 -22.50
C SER A 55 20.96 -9.01 -21.39
N VAL A 56 21.97 -9.80 -21.74
CA VAL A 56 22.98 -10.33 -20.80
C VAL A 56 23.92 -9.23 -20.31
N THR A 57 24.33 -8.33 -21.20
CA THR A 57 25.19 -7.18 -20.89
C THR A 57 24.45 -6.19 -20.01
N THR A 58 23.20 -5.85 -20.34
CA THR A 58 22.36 -4.96 -19.50
C THR A 58 22.14 -5.54 -18.10
N ALA A 59 21.91 -6.85 -17.99
CA ALA A 59 21.79 -7.52 -16.70
C ALA A 59 23.05 -7.38 -15.84
N ASN A 60 24.22 -7.63 -16.43
CA ASN A 60 25.49 -7.63 -15.67
C ASN A 60 26.02 -6.23 -15.37
N THR A 61 25.81 -5.26 -16.25
CA THR A 61 26.42 -3.92 -16.12
C THR A 61 25.48 -2.87 -15.56
N VAL A 62 24.16 -3.06 -15.69
CA VAL A 62 23.15 -2.09 -15.22
C VAL A 62 22.29 -2.72 -14.12
N ALA A 63 21.75 -3.93 -14.32
CA ALA A 63 20.86 -4.52 -13.31
C ALA A 63 21.61 -4.88 -12.02
N ALA A 64 22.73 -5.60 -12.12
CA ALA A 64 23.51 -6.01 -10.95
C ALA A 64 23.91 -4.86 -10.01
N PRO A 65 24.47 -3.72 -10.48
CA PRO A 65 24.79 -2.62 -9.57
C PRO A 65 23.54 -1.95 -8.99
N VAL A 66 22.45 -1.83 -9.76
CA VAL A 66 21.19 -1.25 -9.26
C VAL A 66 20.57 -2.13 -8.19
N GLU A 67 20.52 -3.44 -8.42
CA GLU A 67 20.07 -4.44 -7.44
C GLU A 67 20.91 -4.41 -6.17
N GLN A 68 22.24 -4.28 -6.29
CA GLN A 68 23.13 -4.22 -5.14
C GLN A 68 22.93 -2.96 -4.29
N GLN A 69 22.56 -1.82 -4.89
CA GLN A 69 22.25 -0.59 -4.16
C GLN A 69 20.86 -0.63 -3.49
N ILE A 70 19.92 -1.39 -4.07
CA ILE A 70 18.55 -1.54 -3.56
C ILE A 70 18.45 -2.67 -2.53
N ASN A 71 19.40 -3.60 -2.54
CA ASN A 71 19.47 -4.67 -1.56
C ASN A 71 19.68 -4.08 -0.15
N GLY A 72 18.76 -4.41 0.77
CA GLY A 72 18.78 -3.92 2.14
C GLY A 72 17.85 -2.75 2.42
N VAL A 73 17.02 -2.33 1.45
CA VAL A 73 15.91 -1.40 1.73
C VAL A 73 14.91 -2.07 2.67
N ASP A 74 14.47 -1.33 3.68
CA ASP A 74 13.50 -1.80 4.67
C ASP A 74 12.22 -2.31 3.99
N ASP A 75 11.67 -3.39 4.55
CA ASP A 75 10.40 -4.00 4.16
C ASP A 75 10.30 -4.52 2.71
N MET A 76 11.42 -4.71 2.03
CA MET A 76 11.45 -5.45 0.77
C MET A 76 11.19 -6.96 0.99
N ILE A 77 10.32 -7.56 0.15
CA ILE A 77 10.07 -9.01 0.11
C ILE A 77 10.92 -9.67 -0.97
N TYR A 78 10.82 -9.19 -2.20
CA TYR A 78 11.57 -9.70 -3.34
C TYR A 78 11.72 -8.64 -4.43
N MET A 79 12.69 -8.86 -5.32
CA MET A 79 12.92 -8.06 -6.50
C MET A 79 12.98 -8.96 -7.73
N GLN A 80 12.53 -8.46 -8.88
CA GLN A 80 12.58 -9.15 -10.16
C GLN A 80 13.02 -8.18 -11.24
N SER A 81 14.16 -8.46 -11.89
CA SER A 81 14.62 -7.73 -13.06
C SER A 81 14.18 -8.43 -14.35
N ASN A 82 13.68 -7.64 -15.30
CA ASN A 82 13.38 -8.06 -16.65
C ASN A 82 14.23 -7.21 -17.61
N ASN A 83 15.08 -7.88 -18.39
CA ASN A 83 16.03 -7.25 -19.30
C ASN A 83 15.70 -7.65 -20.74
N SER A 84 15.37 -6.67 -21.57
CA SER A 84 15.06 -6.86 -22.98
C SER A 84 16.32 -6.77 -23.85
N ALA A 85 16.32 -7.49 -24.97
CA ALA A 85 17.37 -7.41 -26.00
C ALA A 85 17.35 -6.07 -26.78
N SER A 86 16.33 -5.24 -26.59
CA SER A 86 16.28 -3.85 -27.06
C SER A 86 17.19 -2.91 -26.23
N GLY A 87 17.75 -3.40 -25.13
CA GLY A 87 18.53 -2.60 -24.18
C GLY A 87 17.71 -2.06 -23.00
N ASP A 88 16.40 -2.29 -22.98
CA ASP A 88 15.54 -1.84 -21.88
C ASP A 88 15.61 -2.79 -20.69
N MET A 89 15.64 -2.21 -19.49
CA MET A 89 15.62 -2.92 -18.22
C MET A 89 14.48 -2.39 -17.35
N SER A 90 13.71 -3.31 -16.78
CA SER A 90 12.69 -3.03 -15.77
C SER A 90 12.94 -3.88 -14.53
N LEU A 91 13.18 -3.25 -13.39
CA LEU A 91 13.30 -3.91 -12.09
C LEU A 91 12.05 -3.61 -11.26
N SER A 92 11.32 -4.67 -10.89
CA SER A 92 10.14 -4.60 -10.02
C SER A 92 10.52 -5.05 -8.62
N ILE A 93 10.34 -4.19 -7.62
CA ILE A 93 10.62 -4.47 -6.21
C ILE A 93 9.29 -4.50 -5.47
N TYR A 94 9.05 -5.56 -4.71
CA TYR A 94 7.83 -5.77 -3.95
C TYR A 94 8.09 -5.57 -2.46
N PHE A 95 7.27 -4.75 -1.83
CA PHE A 95 7.37 -4.41 -0.42
C PHE A 95 6.29 -5.11 0.41
N LYS A 96 6.50 -5.16 1.72
CA LYS A 96 5.48 -5.65 2.66
C LYS A 96 4.25 -4.76 2.63
N ILE A 97 3.11 -5.40 2.78
CA ILE A 97 1.81 -4.75 2.90
C ILE A 97 1.82 -3.87 4.17
N GLY A 98 1.53 -2.58 4.03
CA GLY A 98 1.47 -1.63 5.14
C GLY A 98 2.75 -0.81 5.39
N THR A 99 3.64 -0.69 4.40
CA THR A 99 4.71 0.33 4.36
C THR A 99 4.19 1.65 3.81
#